data_AF-A0A8I6AAP2-F1
#
_entry.id   AF-A0A8I6AAP2-F1
#
_cell.length_a   1.000
_cell.length_b   1.000
_cell.length_c   1.000
_cell.angle_alpha   90.00
_cell.angle_beta   90.00
_cell.angle_gamma   90.00
#
_symmetry.space_group_name_H-M   'P 1'
#
loop_
_entity.id
_entity.type
_entity.pdbx_description
1 polymer ?
#
loop_
_entity_poly.entity_id
_entity_poly.type
_entity_poly.pdbx_seq_one_letter_code
_entity_poly.pdbx_strand_id
1 'polypeptide(L)'
;MYQKVKGRHILTVDDVRTVLQNKFPHADILDILGTHSKYDSRRKEGANFYKMTGLGPLPQALYNGEHFGLKEIDTEELKGAILEKMMDAFIYLQRDVFMGKITDEINAIDFLMDKSNVVPRLNSLILHTEPQYLNLLSSSVTADIEDFSTFSFLDSQDKSAVVAKHMHYLTRDDAVISAVTLWIVADFDVPSGRKLLSHALEHMVRNNFHSRLGIVYNPTSKINEENTAISRGILAKKLLKQFILEIKLKTFLATEMDKNLFCQEVLKLRPGEPGIVSNGRFLGPLNEELHKEDFHLLEKITFSDSVVKIAGIVENMEMNSKHMSDLVMKIDVLTSSLPVRASRSDVTLLKENLR
;
A
#
# COMPACT_ATOMS: atom_id res chain seq x y z
N MET A 1 -23.97 5.90 -29.14
CA MET A 1 -23.57 4.48 -29.30
C MET A 1 -24.30 3.61 -28.29
N TYR A 2 -24.10 3.82 -26.98
CA TYR A 2 -24.84 3.14 -25.92
C TYR A 2 -26.37 3.25 -26.02
N GLN A 3 -26.91 4.41 -26.41
CA GLN A 3 -28.35 4.57 -26.68
C GLN A 3 -28.91 3.64 -27.77
N LYS A 4 -28.08 3.11 -28.68
CA LYS A 4 -28.52 2.16 -29.72
C LYS A 4 -28.51 0.71 -29.24
N VAL A 5 -27.87 0.41 -28.10
CA VAL A 5 -27.78 -0.94 -27.52
C VAL A 5 -28.97 -1.22 -26.57
N LYS A 6 -30.12 -0.56 -26.81
CA LYS A 6 -31.33 -0.71 -25.97
C LYS A 6 -31.67 -2.19 -25.80
N GLY A 7 -31.52 -2.68 -24.55
CA GLY A 7 -31.88 -4.04 -24.14
C GLY A 7 -30.70 -5.01 -23.93
N ARG A 8 -29.47 -4.69 -24.36
CA ARG A 8 -28.27 -5.47 -24.02
C ARG A 8 -27.37 -4.67 -23.09
N HIS A 9 -26.95 -5.27 -21.97
CA HIS A 9 -26.09 -4.60 -20.98
C HIS A 9 -24.64 -4.40 -21.45
N ILE A 10 -24.22 -5.08 -22.51
CA ILE A 10 -22.81 -5.12 -22.95
C ILE A 10 -22.73 -4.72 -24.42
N LEU A 11 -21.88 -3.73 -24.70
CA LEU A 11 -21.61 -3.22 -26.04
C LEU A 11 -20.65 -4.17 -26.76
N THR A 12 -21.05 -4.70 -27.91
CA THR A 12 -20.24 -5.68 -28.65
C THR A 12 -19.43 -5.03 -29.78
N VAL A 13 -18.40 -5.73 -30.27
CA VAL A 13 -17.59 -5.26 -31.42
C VAL A 13 -18.43 -5.09 -32.67
N ASP A 14 -19.46 -5.92 -32.85
CA ASP A 14 -20.37 -5.82 -33.99
C ASP A 14 -21.28 -4.58 -33.88
N ASP A 15 -21.70 -4.19 -32.67
CA ASP A 15 -22.40 -2.93 -32.45
C ASP A 15 -21.51 -1.74 -32.85
N VAL A 16 -20.22 -1.81 -32.51
CA VAL A 16 -19.22 -0.80 -32.90
C VAL A 16 -19.06 -0.71 -34.40
N ARG A 17 -18.88 -1.86 -35.05
CA ARG A 17 -18.75 -1.96 -36.50
C ARG A 17 -19.97 -1.36 -37.20
N THR A 18 -21.17 -1.73 -36.75
CA THR A 18 -22.44 -1.28 -37.34
C THR A 18 -22.62 0.23 -37.20
N VAL A 19 -22.27 0.82 -36.06
CA VAL A 19 -22.34 2.27 -35.86
C VAL A 19 -21.33 3.01 -36.72
N LEU A 20 -20.11 2.48 -36.87
CA LEU A 20 -19.07 3.05 -37.73
C LEU A 20 -19.47 3.02 -39.21
N GLN A 21 -19.93 1.88 -39.73
CA GLN A 21 -20.42 1.74 -41.11
C GLN A 21 -21.57 2.69 -41.42
N ASN A 22 -22.55 2.78 -40.52
CA ASN A 22 -23.69 3.67 -40.72
C ASN A 22 -23.29 5.15 -40.77
N LYS A 23 -22.25 5.54 -40.02
CA LYS A 23 -21.79 6.93 -39.96
C LYS A 23 -20.79 7.27 -41.06
N PHE A 24 -20.01 6.29 -41.49
CA PHE A 24 -18.97 6.43 -42.52
C PHE A 24 -19.03 5.25 -43.52
N PRO A 25 -19.98 5.28 -44.47
CA PRO A 25 -20.25 4.13 -45.35
C PRO A 25 -19.07 3.75 -46.27
N HIS A 26 -18.21 4.72 -46.59
CA HIS A 26 -17.07 4.53 -47.49
C HIS A 26 -15.77 4.18 -46.76
N ALA A 27 -15.77 4.17 -45.43
CA ALA A 27 -14.56 3.85 -44.67
C ALA A 27 -14.36 2.34 -44.57
N ASP A 28 -13.15 1.87 -44.86
CA ASP A 28 -12.79 0.48 -44.59
C ASP A 28 -12.65 0.28 -43.07
N ILE A 29 -13.46 -0.63 -42.54
CA ILE A 29 -13.44 -0.99 -41.13
C ILE A 29 -12.12 -1.67 -40.76
N LEU A 30 -11.53 -2.46 -41.65
CA LEU A 30 -10.29 -3.17 -41.34
C LEU A 30 -9.13 -2.17 -41.16
N ASP A 31 -9.10 -1.09 -41.94
CA ASP A 31 -8.14 0.01 -41.76
C ASP A 31 -8.34 0.76 -40.43
N ILE A 32 -9.54 0.72 -39.86
CA ILE A 32 -9.86 1.39 -38.60
C ILE A 32 -9.69 0.46 -37.39
N LEU A 33 -10.33 -0.71 -37.39
CA LEU A 33 -10.44 -1.65 -36.27
C LEU A 33 -9.50 -2.87 -36.40
N GLY A 34 -8.83 -3.04 -37.54
CA GLY A 34 -7.90 -4.14 -37.75
C GLY A 34 -6.63 -4.01 -36.92
N THR A 35 -5.93 -5.13 -36.75
CA THR A 35 -4.67 -5.24 -35.98
C THR A 35 -3.50 -4.49 -36.63
N HIS A 36 -3.55 -4.28 -37.94
CA HIS A 36 -2.55 -3.50 -38.69
C HIS A 36 -2.97 -2.03 -38.88
N SER A 37 -4.09 -1.62 -38.27
CA SER A 37 -4.54 -0.24 -38.30
C SER A 37 -3.54 0.68 -37.60
N LYS A 38 -3.35 1.89 -38.15
CA LYS A 38 -2.63 2.99 -37.46
C LYS A 38 -3.22 3.34 -36.08
N TYR A 39 -4.48 2.99 -35.83
CA TYR A 39 -5.17 3.23 -34.56
C TYR A 39 -4.98 2.10 -33.54
N ASP A 40 -4.46 0.94 -33.94
CA ASP A 40 -4.35 -0.24 -33.07
C ASP A 40 -3.41 0.00 -31.88
N SER A 41 -2.30 0.73 -32.10
CA SER A 41 -1.39 1.11 -31.00
C SER A 41 -2.11 1.88 -29.90
N ARG A 42 -2.89 2.92 -30.28
CA ARG A 42 -3.63 3.73 -29.31
C ARG A 42 -4.74 2.96 -28.60
N ARG A 43 -5.37 1.98 -29.27
CA ARG A 43 -6.35 1.09 -28.61
C ARG A 43 -5.68 0.20 -27.59
N LYS A 44 -4.52 -0.39 -27.91
CA LYS A 44 -3.72 -1.18 -26.97
C LYS A 44 -3.27 -0.34 -25.78
N GLU A 45 -2.78 0.87 -26.03
CA GLU A 45 -2.39 1.82 -24.98
C GLU A 45 -3.58 2.19 -24.09
N GLY A 46 -4.74 2.53 -24.67
CA GLY A 46 -5.95 2.86 -23.92
C GLY A 46 -6.48 1.69 -23.09
N ALA A 47 -6.46 0.46 -23.64
CA ALA A 47 -6.84 -0.74 -22.90
C ALA A 47 -5.86 -1.02 -21.76
N ASN A 48 -4.56 -0.84 -21.99
CA ASN A 48 -3.54 -1.02 -20.95
C ASN A 48 -3.66 0.06 -19.87
N PHE A 49 -3.89 1.31 -20.25
CA PHE A 49 -4.16 2.41 -19.32
C PHE A 49 -5.36 2.10 -18.42
N TYR A 50 -6.50 1.69 -19.00
CA TYR A 50 -7.68 1.33 -18.21
C TYR A 50 -7.46 0.11 -17.30
N LYS A 51 -6.66 -0.86 -17.75
CA LYS A 51 -6.28 -1.99 -16.90
C LYS A 51 -5.39 -1.55 -15.73
N MET A 52 -4.50 -0.58 -15.96
CA MET A 52 -3.60 -0.04 -14.93
C MET A 52 -4.37 0.74 -13.86
N THR A 53 -5.43 1.48 -14.22
CA THR A 53 -6.21 2.28 -13.26
C THR A 53 -6.98 1.45 -12.24
N GLY A 54 -7.29 0.18 -12.51
CA GLY A 54 -7.94 -0.71 -11.55
C GLY A 54 -9.40 -0.35 -11.22
N LEU A 55 -10.07 0.43 -12.07
CA LEU A 55 -11.44 0.94 -11.88
C LEU A 55 -12.52 -0.16 -11.91
N GLY A 56 -12.15 -1.41 -12.26
CA GLY A 56 -13.07 -2.53 -12.34
C GLY A 56 -13.87 -2.58 -13.65
N PRO A 57 -15.08 -3.15 -13.65
CA PRO A 57 -15.88 -3.34 -14.85
C PRO A 57 -16.54 -2.03 -15.32
N LEU A 58 -16.62 -1.85 -16.64
CA LEU A 58 -17.30 -0.70 -17.26
C LEU A 58 -18.84 -0.83 -17.20
N PRO A 59 -19.58 0.29 -17.20
CA PRO A 59 -19.11 1.69 -17.29
C PRO A 59 -18.61 2.24 -15.95
N GLN A 60 -17.62 3.14 -16.04
CA GLN A 60 -17.07 3.87 -14.89
C GLN A 60 -16.97 5.35 -15.22
N ALA A 61 -17.29 6.21 -14.26
CA ALA A 61 -17.12 7.65 -14.35
C ALA A 61 -16.35 8.13 -13.12
N LEU A 62 -15.54 9.16 -13.31
CA LEU A 62 -14.72 9.76 -12.26
C LEU A 62 -14.91 11.28 -12.27
N TYR A 63 -14.94 11.89 -11.08
CA TYR A 63 -14.85 13.34 -10.90
C TYR A 63 -13.70 13.63 -9.94
N ASN A 64 -12.65 14.29 -10.42
CA ASN A 64 -11.44 14.60 -9.65
C ASN A 64 -10.88 13.40 -8.85
N GLY A 65 -10.86 12.22 -9.47
CA GLY A 65 -10.38 10.96 -8.88
C GLY A 65 -11.43 10.15 -8.12
N GLU A 66 -12.61 10.70 -7.83
CA GLU A 66 -13.67 9.97 -7.13
C GLU A 66 -14.61 9.24 -8.08
N HIS A 67 -14.93 7.99 -7.74
CA HIS A 67 -15.92 7.19 -8.46
C HIS A 67 -17.35 7.66 -8.24
N PHE A 68 -18.16 7.52 -9.29
CA PHE A 68 -19.62 7.50 -9.19
C PHE A 68 -20.10 6.08 -8.90
N GLY A 69 -21.14 5.98 -8.08
CA GLY A 69 -21.83 4.70 -7.84
C GLY A 69 -22.53 4.22 -9.12
N LEU A 70 -22.66 2.89 -9.30
CA LEU A 70 -23.33 2.32 -10.49
C LEU A 70 -24.78 2.82 -10.67
N LYS A 71 -25.44 3.23 -9.59
CA LYS A 71 -26.79 3.81 -9.62
C LYS A 71 -26.79 5.23 -10.20
N GLU A 72 -25.80 6.03 -9.83
CA GLU A 72 -25.65 7.43 -10.25
C GLU A 72 -25.30 7.59 -11.74
N ILE A 73 -24.85 6.52 -12.42
CA ILE A 73 -24.45 6.57 -13.83
C ILE A 73 -25.66 6.65 -14.77
N ASP A 74 -26.90 6.46 -14.28
CA ASP A 74 -28.08 6.69 -15.12
C ASP A 74 -28.20 8.17 -15.50
N THR A 75 -28.58 8.45 -16.75
CA THR A 75 -28.38 9.76 -17.40
C THR A 75 -29.03 10.95 -16.70
N GLU A 76 -30.13 10.75 -15.98
CA GLU A 76 -30.79 11.82 -15.20
C GLU A 76 -30.17 11.98 -13.80
N GLU A 77 -29.78 10.90 -13.13
CA GLU A 77 -29.12 10.96 -11.81
C GLU A 77 -27.70 11.50 -11.91
N LEU A 78 -26.99 11.20 -13.01
CA LEU A 78 -25.59 11.59 -13.19
C LEU A 78 -25.38 13.10 -13.13
N LYS A 79 -26.30 13.90 -13.68
CA LYS A 79 -26.20 15.36 -13.61
C LYS A 79 -26.30 15.85 -12.17
N GLY A 80 -27.23 15.29 -11.39
CA GLY A 80 -27.39 15.59 -9.98
C GLY A 80 -26.13 15.24 -9.18
N ALA A 81 -25.61 14.03 -9.38
CA ALA A 81 -24.40 13.55 -8.72
C ALA A 81 -23.15 14.38 -9.09
N ILE A 82 -23.00 14.80 -10.35
CA ILE A 82 -21.91 15.68 -10.78
C ILE A 82 -22.02 17.04 -10.08
N LEU A 83 -23.22 17.62 -10.00
CA LEU A 83 -23.42 18.89 -9.30
C LEU A 83 -23.10 18.74 -7.82
N GLU A 84 -23.58 17.70 -7.15
CA GLU A 84 -23.27 17.44 -5.74
C GLU A 84 -21.75 17.38 -5.50
N LYS A 85 -21.03 16.54 -6.26
CA LYS A 85 -19.56 16.43 -6.17
C LYS A 85 -18.84 17.75 -6.50
N MET A 86 -19.35 18.53 -7.44
CA MET A 86 -18.78 19.83 -7.79
C MET A 86 -18.93 20.84 -6.66
N MET A 87 -20.09 20.87 -6.00
CA MET A 87 -20.36 21.74 -4.86
C MET A 87 -19.50 21.37 -3.66
N ASP A 88 -19.33 20.07 -3.38
CA ASP A 88 -18.44 19.60 -2.32
C ASP A 88 -16.98 20.01 -2.59
N ALA A 89 -16.48 19.74 -3.80
CA ALA A 89 -15.13 20.13 -4.21
C ALA A 89 -14.91 21.65 -4.10
N PHE A 90 -15.91 22.45 -4.49
CA PHE A 90 -15.84 23.90 -4.42
C PHE A 90 -15.67 24.40 -2.98
N ILE A 91 -16.39 23.84 -2.01
CA ILE A 91 -16.27 24.21 -0.58
C ILE A 91 -14.85 23.97 -0.06
N TYR A 92 -14.25 22.83 -0.40
CA TYR A 92 -12.88 22.51 0.01
C TYR A 92 -11.84 23.42 -0.65
N LEU A 93 -11.98 23.69 -1.95
CA LEU A 93 -11.08 24.58 -2.69
C LEU A 93 -11.16 26.01 -2.15
N GLN A 94 -12.37 26.53 -1.91
CA GLN A 94 -12.55 27.87 -1.35
C GLN A 94 -11.88 28.00 0.03
N ARG A 95 -11.99 26.96 0.87
CA ARG A 95 -11.29 26.91 2.15
C ARG A 95 -9.77 26.91 1.97
N ASP A 96 -9.24 26.13 1.04
CA ASP A 96 -7.80 26.04 0.79
C ASP A 96 -7.23 27.36 0.21
N VAL A 97 -7.98 28.08 -0.63
CA VAL A 97 -7.65 29.46 -1.07
C VAL A 97 -7.64 30.42 0.13
N PHE A 98 -8.70 30.40 0.95
CA PHE A 98 -8.81 31.29 2.11
C PHE A 98 -7.69 31.08 3.13
N MET A 99 -7.25 29.83 3.32
CA MET A 99 -6.14 29.47 4.20
C MET A 99 -4.75 29.72 3.57
N GLY A 100 -4.69 30.27 2.35
CA GLY A 100 -3.44 30.56 1.65
C GLY A 100 -2.69 29.31 1.18
N LYS A 101 -3.34 28.14 1.10
CA LYS A 101 -2.74 26.91 0.58
C LYS A 101 -2.69 26.90 -0.95
N ILE A 102 -3.64 27.58 -1.59
CA ILE A 102 -3.64 27.83 -3.03
C ILE A 102 -3.33 29.31 -3.22
N THR A 103 -2.21 29.60 -3.88
CA THR A 103 -1.77 30.93 -4.26
C THR A 103 -1.75 31.06 -5.77
N ASP A 104 -1.62 32.29 -6.28
CA ASP A 104 -1.56 32.55 -7.73
C ASP A 104 -0.33 31.90 -8.42
N GLU A 105 0.65 31.44 -7.64
CA GLU A 105 1.86 30.78 -8.13
C GLU A 105 1.67 29.25 -8.33
N ILE A 106 0.61 28.68 -7.75
CA ILE A 106 0.36 27.23 -7.75
C ILE A 106 -0.54 26.85 -8.93
N ASN A 107 -0.13 25.83 -9.69
CA ASN A 107 -0.98 25.24 -10.71
C ASN A 107 -2.14 24.47 -10.05
N ALA A 108 -3.38 24.92 -10.29
CA ALA A 108 -4.57 24.32 -9.73
C ALA A 108 -4.76 22.84 -10.09
N ILE A 109 -4.29 22.41 -11.27
CA ILE A 109 -4.37 21.00 -11.68
C ILE A 109 -3.42 20.16 -10.84
N ASP A 110 -2.17 20.60 -10.68
CA ASP A 110 -1.17 19.86 -9.89
C ASP A 110 -1.61 19.77 -8.42
N PHE A 111 -2.18 20.86 -7.88
CA PHE A 111 -2.78 20.87 -6.55
C PHE A 111 -3.93 19.86 -6.39
N LEU A 112 -4.79 19.72 -7.41
CA LEU A 112 -5.84 18.71 -7.41
C LEU A 112 -5.27 17.29 -7.52
N MET A 113 -4.22 17.09 -8.32
CA MET A 113 -3.56 15.79 -8.50
C MET A 113 -2.82 15.34 -7.23
N ASP A 114 -2.39 16.27 -6.39
CA ASP A 114 -1.75 15.96 -5.10
C ASP A 114 -2.74 15.51 -4.02
N LYS A 115 -4.05 15.70 -4.21
CA LYS A 115 -5.06 15.29 -3.23
C LYS A 115 -5.02 13.79 -2.94
N SER A 116 -5.34 13.42 -1.69
CA SER A 116 -5.25 12.05 -1.17
C SER A 116 -6.08 11.02 -1.96
N ASN A 117 -7.18 11.45 -2.56
CA ASN A 117 -8.09 10.63 -3.37
C ASN A 117 -7.62 10.42 -4.82
N VAL A 118 -6.62 11.15 -5.31
CA VAL A 118 -6.10 10.99 -6.67
C VAL A 118 -4.91 10.03 -6.67
N VAL A 119 -5.12 8.84 -7.22
CA VAL A 119 -4.09 7.79 -7.29
C VAL A 119 -3.96 7.21 -8.70
N PRO A 120 -2.76 6.74 -9.10
CA PRO A 120 -2.55 6.15 -10.42
C PRO A 120 -3.36 4.86 -10.65
N ARG A 121 -3.62 4.12 -9.57
CA ARG A 121 -4.33 2.84 -9.57
C ARG A 121 -5.17 2.71 -8.31
N LEU A 122 -6.42 2.29 -8.49
CA LEU A 122 -7.27 1.83 -7.41
C LEU A 122 -7.10 0.33 -7.22
N ASN A 123 -7.13 -0.08 -5.96
CA ASN A 123 -7.09 -1.48 -5.59
C ASN A 123 -8.14 -1.74 -4.51
N SER A 124 -9.15 -2.54 -4.85
CA SER A 124 -10.26 -2.86 -3.95
C SER A 124 -9.78 -3.59 -2.69
N LEU A 125 -8.72 -4.39 -2.80
CA LEU A 125 -8.16 -5.09 -1.64
C LEU A 125 -7.52 -4.09 -0.66
N ILE A 126 -6.87 -3.02 -1.13
CA ILE A 126 -6.32 -2.00 -0.22
C ILE A 126 -7.43 -1.11 0.36
N LEU A 127 -8.41 -0.75 -0.47
CA LEU A 127 -9.45 0.23 -0.13
C LEU A 127 -10.60 -0.34 0.71
N HIS A 128 -11.00 -1.58 0.47
CA HIS A 128 -12.22 -2.15 1.05
C HIS A 128 -11.97 -3.28 2.06
N THR A 129 -10.73 -3.79 2.19
CA THR A 129 -10.42 -4.76 3.23
C THR A 129 -10.46 -4.09 4.60
N GLU A 130 -11.27 -4.68 5.49
CA GLU A 130 -11.41 -4.25 6.88
C GLU A 130 -10.02 -4.20 7.55
N PRO A 131 -9.66 -3.09 8.19
CA PRO A 131 -8.32 -2.93 8.73
C PRO A 131 -8.13 -3.81 9.97
N GLN A 132 -7.17 -4.74 9.90
CA GLN A 132 -6.68 -5.47 11.06
C GLN A 132 -5.40 -4.78 11.57
N TYR A 133 -5.41 -4.29 12.80
CA TYR A 133 -4.25 -3.61 13.38
C TYR A 133 -3.46 -4.52 14.31
N LEU A 134 -2.14 -4.50 14.17
CA LEU A 134 -1.20 -5.18 15.07
C LEU A 134 -1.01 -4.36 16.34
N ASN A 135 -1.06 -5.02 17.50
CA ASN A 135 -0.66 -4.35 18.73
C ASN A 135 0.87 -4.38 18.85
N LEU A 136 1.51 -3.23 18.67
CA LEU A 136 2.97 -3.08 18.72
C LEU A 136 3.49 -2.63 20.09
N LEU A 137 2.61 -2.45 21.08
CA LEU A 137 3.01 -2.14 22.45
C LEU A 137 3.33 -3.42 23.20
N SER A 138 4.51 -3.52 23.80
CA SER A 138 4.81 -4.62 24.69
C SER A 138 4.01 -4.51 25.99
N SER A 139 3.42 -5.62 26.45
CA SER A 139 2.78 -5.71 27.76
C SER A 139 3.80 -5.94 28.89
N SER A 140 4.98 -6.46 28.54
CA SER A 140 6.07 -6.82 29.44
C SER A 140 7.35 -6.02 29.18
N VAL A 141 8.26 -5.93 30.17
CA VAL A 141 9.58 -5.33 29.98
C VAL A 141 10.40 -6.28 29.11
N THR A 142 10.56 -5.94 27.83
CA THR A 142 11.36 -6.73 26.88
C THR A 142 12.85 -6.62 27.19
N ALA A 143 13.27 -7.29 28.26
CA ALA A 143 14.66 -7.72 28.40
C ALA A 143 15.03 -8.51 27.14
N ASP A 144 16.23 -8.26 26.60
CA ASP A 144 16.70 -8.71 25.29
C ASP A 144 16.37 -10.18 25.02
N ILE A 145 15.26 -10.41 24.31
CA ILE A 145 14.80 -11.75 23.94
C ILE A 145 15.62 -12.16 22.71
N GLU A 146 16.82 -12.68 22.95
CA GLU A 146 17.70 -13.22 21.90
C GLU A 146 17.41 -14.71 21.60
N ASP A 147 16.59 -15.38 22.42
CA ASP A 147 16.34 -16.82 22.32
C ASP A 147 14.93 -17.16 21.82
N PHE A 148 14.87 -17.92 20.72
CA PHE A 148 13.67 -18.47 20.08
C PHE A 148 12.76 -19.21 21.08
N SER A 149 13.35 -19.90 22.06
CA SER A 149 12.59 -20.64 23.07
C SER A 149 11.62 -19.73 23.83
N THR A 150 12.06 -18.51 24.16
CA THR A 150 11.28 -17.52 24.90
C THR A 150 10.22 -16.89 24.00
N PHE A 151 10.55 -16.62 22.74
CA PHE A 151 9.62 -16.05 21.77
C PHE A 151 8.36 -16.92 21.59
N SER A 152 8.50 -18.25 21.60
CA SER A 152 7.38 -19.17 21.39
C SER A 152 6.27 -19.04 22.44
N PHE A 153 6.63 -18.69 23.69
CA PHE A 153 5.70 -18.54 24.81
C PHE A 153 5.08 -17.15 24.94
N LEU A 154 5.54 -16.18 24.15
CA LEU A 154 4.95 -14.84 24.14
C LEU A 154 3.52 -14.88 23.58
N ASP A 155 2.68 -13.97 24.06
CA ASP A 155 1.38 -13.74 23.45
C ASP A 155 1.51 -13.03 22.07
N SER A 156 0.41 -12.92 21.33
CA SER A 156 0.43 -12.28 20.01
C SER A 156 0.89 -10.81 20.04
N GLN A 157 0.66 -10.10 21.15
CA GLN A 157 1.03 -8.70 21.31
C GLN A 157 2.55 -8.57 21.51
N ASP A 158 3.11 -9.30 22.46
CA ASP A 158 4.54 -9.30 22.74
C ASP A 158 5.34 -9.85 21.56
N LYS A 159 4.82 -10.86 20.83
CA LYS A 159 5.42 -11.32 19.55
C LYS A 159 5.53 -10.19 18.53
N SER A 160 4.47 -9.40 18.37
CA SER A 160 4.45 -8.26 17.45
C SER A 160 5.44 -7.17 17.85
N ALA A 161 5.51 -6.86 19.15
CA ALA A 161 6.45 -5.88 19.71
C ALA A 161 7.91 -6.32 19.51
N VAL A 162 8.22 -7.58 19.75
CA VAL A 162 9.58 -8.14 19.57
C VAL A 162 9.98 -8.13 18.10
N VAL A 163 9.09 -8.52 17.18
CA VAL A 163 9.36 -8.47 15.73
C VAL A 163 9.59 -7.03 15.28
N ALA A 164 8.80 -6.06 15.76
CA ALA A 164 8.99 -4.65 15.44
C ALA A 164 10.33 -4.11 15.95
N LYS A 165 10.72 -4.44 17.19
CA LYS A 165 11.96 -3.99 17.84
C LYS A 165 13.20 -4.50 17.10
N HIS A 166 13.19 -5.74 16.65
CA HIS A 166 14.31 -6.37 15.93
C HIS A 166 14.21 -6.25 14.40
N MET A 167 13.22 -5.51 13.89
CA MET A 167 13.08 -5.29 12.46
C MET A 167 14.23 -4.43 11.94
N HIS A 168 14.95 -4.94 10.95
CA HIS A 168 15.90 -4.15 10.19
C HIS A 168 15.18 -3.49 9.02
N TYR A 169 15.22 -2.16 8.96
CA TYR A 169 14.56 -1.38 7.92
C TYR A 169 15.52 -1.01 6.81
N LEU A 170 15.04 -1.10 5.57
CA LEU A 170 15.65 -0.43 4.43
C LEU A 170 15.09 0.99 4.36
N THR A 171 15.99 1.96 4.32
CA THR A 171 15.74 3.41 4.30
C THR A 171 16.59 4.02 3.19
N ARG A 172 16.13 5.14 2.63
CA ARG A 172 16.94 5.92 1.68
C ARG A 172 17.99 6.77 2.39
N ASP A 173 17.59 7.39 3.50
CA ASP A 173 18.42 8.23 4.34
C ASP A 173 18.13 7.88 5.81
N ASP A 174 19.17 7.53 6.55
CA ASP A 174 19.07 7.21 7.98
C ASP A 174 18.91 8.48 8.83
N ALA A 175 19.16 9.67 8.31
CA ALA A 175 18.98 10.93 9.04
C ALA A 175 17.53 11.43 9.07
N VAL A 176 16.67 10.94 8.17
CA VAL A 176 15.29 11.43 8.00
C VAL A 176 14.31 10.48 8.68
N ILE A 177 13.29 11.04 9.33
CA ILE A 177 12.22 10.26 9.94
C ILE A 177 11.36 9.65 8.84
N SER A 178 11.16 8.34 8.93
CA SER A 178 10.23 7.61 8.08
C SER A 178 8.85 7.61 8.73
N ALA A 179 7.95 8.42 8.19
CA ALA A 179 6.55 8.47 8.64
C ALA A 179 5.74 7.23 8.24
N VAL A 180 6.16 6.54 7.18
CA VAL A 180 5.53 5.31 6.68
C VAL A 180 6.48 4.13 6.88
N THR A 181 5.96 3.06 7.47
CA THR A 181 6.66 1.80 7.69
C THR A 181 5.90 0.68 6.99
N LEU A 182 6.53 0.07 5.99
CA LEU A 182 5.98 -1.06 5.24
C LEU A 182 6.71 -2.33 5.60
N TRP A 183 6.01 -3.43 5.91
CA TRP A 183 6.59 -4.76 5.99
C TRP A 183 6.06 -5.63 4.86
N ILE A 184 6.97 -6.25 4.11
CA ILE A 184 6.60 -7.24 3.08
C ILE A 184 6.76 -8.62 3.68
N VAL A 185 5.66 -9.37 3.72
CA VAL A 185 5.60 -10.76 4.17
C VAL A 185 5.43 -11.63 2.94
N ALA A 186 6.40 -12.48 2.61
CA ALA A 186 6.27 -13.42 1.49
C ALA A 186 7.32 -14.52 1.52
N ASP A 187 7.13 -15.55 0.69
CA ASP A 187 8.18 -16.47 0.30
C ASP A 187 9.02 -15.89 -0.84
N PHE A 188 10.24 -15.44 -0.53
CA PHE A 188 11.15 -14.84 -1.51
C PHE A 188 11.89 -15.88 -2.38
N ASP A 189 11.77 -17.17 -2.07
CA ASP A 189 12.28 -18.24 -2.93
C ASP A 189 11.29 -18.56 -4.07
N VAL A 190 10.04 -18.09 -3.96
CA VAL A 190 9.01 -18.19 -5.01
C VAL A 190 8.98 -16.92 -5.89
N PRO A 191 8.75 -17.03 -7.23
CA PRO A 191 8.71 -15.87 -8.12
C PRO A 191 7.70 -14.77 -7.72
N SER A 192 6.52 -15.14 -7.22
CA SER A 192 5.49 -14.19 -6.80
C SER A 192 5.96 -13.32 -5.62
N GLY A 193 6.59 -13.93 -4.60
CA GLY A 193 7.14 -13.17 -3.47
C GLY A 193 8.30 -12.26 -3.86
N ARG A 194 9.16 -12.69 -4.80
CA ARG A 194 10.20 -11.80 -5.36
C ARG A 194 9.63 -10.63 -6.13
N LYS A 195 8.57 -10.87 -6.91
CA LYS A 195 7.89 -9.82 -7.67
C LYS A 195 7.26 -8.79 -6.73
N LEU A 196 6.62 -9.24 -5.66
CA LEU A 196 6.07 -8.37 -4.62
C LEU A 196 7.16 -7.49 -3.98
N LEU A 197 8.28 -8.10 -3.59
CA LEU A 197 9.42 -7.36 -3.02
C LEU A 197 10.04 -6.39 -4.04
N SER A 198 10.17 -6.78 -5.31
CA SER A 198 10.69 -5.92 -6.39
C SER A 198 9.81 -4.69 -6.57
N HIS A 199 8.49 -4.86 -6.64
CA HIS A 199 7.55 -3.73 -6.76
C HIS A 199 7.63 -2.78 -5.56
N ALA A 200 7.75 -3.31 -4.33
CA ALA A 200 7.93 -2.50 -3.14
C ALA A 200 9.22 -1.68 -3.18
N LEU A 201 10.34 -2.31 -3.57
CA LEU A 201 11.65 -1.65 -3.67
C LEU A 201 11.68 -0.61 -4.79
N GLU A 202 11.10 -0.91 -5.96
CA GLU A 202 10.99 0.04 -7.06
C GLU A 202 10.20 1.29 -6.66
N HIS A 203 9.11 1.11 -5.92
CA HIS A 203 8.32 2.21 -5.39
C HIS A 203 9.14 3.09 -4.44
N MET A 204 9.83 2.48 -3.47
CA MET A 204 10.71 3.21 -2.56
C MET A 204 11.79 4.02 -3.29
N VAL A 205 12.44 3.43 -4.29
CA VAL A 205 13.52 4.09 -5.03
C VAL A 205 13.00 5.25 -5.87
N ARG A 206 11.79 5.16 -6.42
CA ARG A 206 11.26 6.20 -7.31
C ARG A 206 10.65 7.37 -6.55
N ASN A 207 9.87 7.10 -5.51
CA ASN A 207 8.85 8.04 -5.08
C ASN A 207 8.97 8.52 -3.64
N ASN A 208 9.94 8.06 -2.83
CA ASN A 208 9.82 8.30 -1.40
C ASN A 208 11.10 8.67 -0.61
N PHE A 209 10.95 9.64 0.30
CA PHE A 209 11.89 10.03 1.35
C PHE A 209 11.38 9.76 2.77
N HIS A 210 10.11 9.39 2.93
CA HIS A 210 9.41 9.20 4.21
C HIS A 210 8.99 7.75 4.47
N SER A 211 9.41 6.78 3.63
CA SER A 211 9.15 5.36 3.87
C SER A 211 10.39 4.57 4.25
N ARG A 212 10.15 3.56 5.07
CA ARG A 212 11.09 2.48 5.36
C ARG A 212 10.45 1.11 5.16
N LEU A 213 11.28 0.11 4.81
CA LEU A 213 10.81 -1.23 4.45
C LEU A 213 11.42 -2.33 5.31
N GLY A 214 10.55 -3.03 6.04
CA GLY A 214 10.82 -4.28 6.71
C GLY A 214 10.54 -5.47 5.77
N ILE A 215 11.24 -6.57 6.00
CA ILE A 215 11.09 -7.81 5.22
C ILE A 215 10.90 -8.94 6.21
N VAL A 216 9.80 -9.67 6.06
CA VAL A 216 9.45 -10.86 6.86
C VAL A 216 9.35 -12.03 5.89
N TYR A 217 10.14 -13.06 6.14
CA TYR A 217 10.12 -14.26 5.32
C TYR A 217 9.04 -15.22 5.82
N ASN A 218 8.11 -15.59 4.94
CA ASN A 218 7.08 -16.59 5.21
C ASN A 218 7.24 -17.77 4.23
N PRO A 219 8.10 -18.75 4.54
CA PRO A 219 8.43 -19.83 3.61
C PRO A 219 7.25 -20.77 3.38
N THR A 220 7.12 -21.28 2.15
CA THR A 220 6.14 -22.33 1.79
C THR A 220 6.56 -23.69 2.33
N SER A 221 7.87 -23.95 2.38
CA SER A 221 8.44 -25.23 2.79
C SER A 221 9.40 -25.08 3.97
N LYS A 222 9.82 -26.18 4.59
CA LYS A 222 10.78 -26.12 5.71
C LYS A 222 12.08 -25.46 5.27
N ILE A 223 12.59 -24.55 6.09
CA ILE A 223 13.85 -23.85 5.84
C ILE A 223 15.00 -24.85 5.84
N ASN A 224 15.67 -24.99 4.69
CA ASN A 224 16.88 -25.78 4.53
C ASN A 224 17.84 -25.04 3.59
N GLU A 225 19.09 -25.51 3.51
CA GLU A 225 20.12 -24.81 2.73
C GLU A 225 19.82 -24.77 1.23
N GLU A 226 19.12 -25.79 0.72
CA GLU A 226 18.84 -25.98 -0.71
C GLU A 226 17.68 -25.08 -1.21
N ASN A 227 16.59 -24.97 -0.43
CA ASN A 227 15.36 -24.32 -0.87
C ASN A 227 15.28 -22.84 -0.50
N THR A 228 16.17 -22.35 0.36
CA THR A 228 16.13 -20.98 0.91
C THR A 228 17.32 -20.13 0.50
N ALA A 229 18.03 -20.53 -0.56
CA ALA A 229 19.24 -19.84 -0.99
C ALA A 229 18.99 -18.36 -1.33
N ILE A 230 17.82 -18.01 -1.90
CA ILE A 230 17.52 -16.64 -2.32
C ILE A 230 17.10 -15.81 -1.12
N SER A 231 16.18 -16.29 -0.30
CA SER A 231 15.78 -15.59 0.93
C SER A 231 16.98 -15.37 1.85
N ARG A 232 17.84 -16.39 2.02
CA ARG A 232 19.14 -16.28 2.71
C ARG A 232 20.02 -15.23 2.06
N GLY A 233 20.14 -15.21 0.74
CA GLY A 233 20.93 -14.20 0.02
C GLY A 233 20.44 -12.78 0.22
N ILE A 234 19.12 -12.55 0.17
CA ILE A 234 18.48 -11.24 0.39
C ILE A 234 18.75 -10.76 1.81
N LEU A 235 18.57 -11.63 2.80
CA LEU A 235 18.77 -11.32 4.22
C LEU A 235 20.26 -11.22 4.58
N ALA A 236 21.14 -12.01 3.97
CA ALA A 236 22.59 -11.91 4.15
C ALA A 236 23.15 -10.62 3.55
N LYS A 237 22.69 -10.22 2.35
CA LYS A 237 23.05 -8.93 1.75
C LYS A 237 22.61 -7.76 2.63
N LYS A 238 21.48 -7.91 3.33
CA LYS A 238 20.98 -6.94 4.31
C LYS A 238 21.89 -6.87 5.54
N LEU A 239 22.39 -8.00 6.04
CA LEU A 239 23.34 -8.07 7.17
C LEU A 239 24.76 -7.60 6.80
N LEU A 240 25.16 -7.72 5.53
CA LEU A 240 26.48 -7.31 5.04
C LEU A 240 26.75 -5.80 5.18
N LYS A 241 25.71 -4.94 5.24
CA LYS A 241 25.90 -3.52 5.61
C LYS A 241 26.47 -3.32 7.02
N GLN A 242 26.49 -4.35 7.87
CA GLN A 242 26.96 -4.29 9.26
C GLN A 242 28.28 -5.04 9.54
N PHE A 243 29.07 -5.45 8.52
CA PHE A 243 30.39 -6.08 8.74
C PHE A 243 30.36 -7.37 9.59
N ILE A 244 29.31 -8.17 9.50
CA ILE A 244 29.26 -9.46 10.19
C ILE A 244 29.01 -10.57 9.16
N LEU A 245 30.10 -11.11 8.61
CA LEU A 245 30.08 -12.23 7.66
C LEU A 245 30.05 -13.60 8.35
N GLU A 246 30.28 -13.67 9.66
CA GLU A 246 30.49 -14.95 10.37
C GLU A 246 29.38 -15.35 11.37
N ILE A 247 28.29 -14.58 11.50
CA ILE A 247 27.19 -14.97 12.39
C ILE A 247 26.28 -16.01 11.71
N LYS A 248 26.74 -17.25 11.86
CA LYS A 248 26.09 -18.57 11.89
C LYS A 248 24.70 -18.66 11.24
N LEU A 249 24.58 -19.62 10.32
CA LEU A 249 23.32 -20.20 9.86
C LEU A 249 22.30 -20.43 11.00
N LYS A 250 22.77 -20.77 12.21
CA LYS A 250 21.92 -20.96 13.40
C LYS A 250 21.18 -19.70 13.86
N THR A 251 21.84 -18.55 13.90
CA THR A 251 21.22 -17.27 14.27
C THR A 251 20.22 -16.84 13.22
N PHE A 252 20.54 -17.04 11.94
CA PHE A 252 19.59 -16.87 10.85
C PHE A 252 18.34 -17.75 11.05
N LEU A 253 18.54 -19.06 11.25
CA LEU A 253 17.44 -20.00 11.47
C LEU A 253 16.58 -19.63 12.68
N ALA A 254 17.18 -19.24 13.81
CA ALA A 254 16.44 -18.82 15.01
C ALA A 254 15.57 -17.59 14.71
N THR A 255 16.16 -16.52 14.15
CA THR A 255 15.42 -15.29 13.83
C THR A 255 14.31 -15.50 12.80
N GLU A 256 14.49 -16.42 11.85
CA GLU A 256 13.47 -16.72 10.84
C GLU A 256 12.40 -17.69 11.36
N MET A 257 12.72 -18.57 12.32
CA MET A 257 11.70 -19.38 12.99
C MET A 257 10.77 -18.50 13.83
N ASP A 258 11.28 -17.47 14.52
CA ASP A 258 10.44 -16.51 15.26
C ASP A 258 9.46 -15.81 14.32
N LYS A 259 9.97 -15.34 13.17
CA LYS A 259 9.14 -14.68 12.15
C LYS A 259 8.12 -15.61 11.52
N ASN A 260 8.43 -16.90 11.36
CA ASN A 260 7.46 -17.88 10.87
C ASN A 260 6.31 -18.06 11.88
N LEU A 261 6.63 -18.16 13.17
CA LEU A 261 5.61 -18.24 14.22
C LEU A 261 4.78 -16.95 14.28
N PHE A 262 5.40 -15.79 14.11
CA PHE A 262 4.70 -14.52 13.97
C PHE A 262 3.71 -14.51 12.80
N CYS A 263 4.12 -14.98 11.61
CA CYS A 263 3.24 -15.08 10.45
C CYS A 263 2.01 -15.97 10.73
N GLN A 264 2.19 -17.10 11.40
CA GLN A 264 1.12 -18.06 11.65
C GLN A 264 0.21 -17.66 12.81
N GLU A 265 0.79 -17.20 13.92
CA GLU A 265 0.04 -16.96 15.15
C GLU A 265 -0.48 -15.53 15.28
N VAL A 266 0.23 -14.55 14.72
CA VAL A 266 -0.19 -13.14 14.76
C VAL A 266 -0.92 -12.77 13.47
N LEU A 267 -0.24 -12.92 12.33
CA LEU A 267 -0.82 -12.52 11.04
C LEU A 267 -1.84 -13.52 10.49
N LYS A 268 -1.94 -14.71 11.10
CA LYS A 268 -2.84 -15.80 10.67
C LYS A 268 -2.64 -16.22 9.21
N LEU A 269 -1.42 -16.06 8.68
CA LEU A 269 -1.02 -16.49 7.34
C LEU A 269 -0.62 -17.97 7.34
N ARG A 270 -0.99 -18.69 6.29
CA ARG A 270 -0.45 -20.03 6.03
C ARG A 270 0.98 -19.93 5.47
N PRO A 271 1.79 -21.00 5.59
CA PRO A 271 3.11 -21.05 4.98
C PRO A 271 3.06 -20.67 3.50
N GLY A 272 3.89 -19.70 3.09
CA GLY A 272 3.97 -19.19 1.72
C GLY A 272 2.94 -18.12 1.34
N GLU A 273 1.91 -17.88 2.16
CA GLU A 273 0.94 -16.83 1.86
C GLU A 273 1.56 -15.43 2.05
N PRO A 274 1.45 -14.55 1.04
CA PRO A 274 1.98 -13.20 1.14
C PRO A 274 1.03 -12.25 1.88
N GLY A 275 1.61 -11.20 2.48
CA GLY A 275 0.91 -10.15 3.19
C GLY A 275 1.72 -8.87 3.26
N ILE A 276 1.07 -7.76 3.59
CA ILE A 276 1.72 -6.47 3.83
C ILE A 276 1.27 -5.91 5.18
N VAL A 277 2.19 -5.28 5.90
CA VAL A 277 1.85 -4.44 7.06
C VAL A 277 2.22 -3.00 6.72
N SER A 278 1.31 -2.05 6.89
CA SER A 278 1.56 -0.61 6.73
C SER A 278 1.24 0.13 8.02
N ASN A 279 2.24 0.69 8.70
CA ASN A 279 2.13 1.27 10.04
C ASN A 279 1.29 0.40 11.01
N GLY A 280 1.53 -0.91 11.01
CA GLY A 280 0.80 -1.86 11.85
C GLY A 280 -0.58 -2.27 11.33
N ARG A 281 -1.13 -1.64 10.27
CA ARG A 281 -2.29 -2.16 9.54
C ARG A 281 -1.88 -3.35 8.68
N PHE A 282 -2.39 -4.52 8.99
CA PHE A 282 -2.16 -5.75 8.23
C PHE A 282 -3.15 -5.90 7.07
N LEU A 283 -2.61 -6.37 5.95
CA LEU A 283 -3.32 -6.66 4.71
C LEU A 283 -2.83 -8.02 4.17
N GLY A 284 -3.64 -9.06 4.37
CA GLY A 284 -3.35 -10.40 3.88
C GLY A 284 -4.41 -11.42 4.29
N PRO A 285 -4.38 -12.64 3.73
CA PRO A 285 -3.48 -13.09 2.66
C PRO A 285 -3.78 -12.40 1.31
N LEU A 286 -2.73 -12.09 0.54
CA LEU A 286 -2.88 -11.47 -0.78
C LEU A 286 -3.17 -12.53 -1.84
N ASN A 287 -4.41 -12.52 -2.36
CA ASN A 287 -4.85 -13.45 -3.40
C ASN A 287 -4.58 -12.93 -4.83
N GLU A 288 -4.34 -11.63 -4.97
CA GLU A 288 -4.09 -10.96 -6.24
C GLU A 288 -2.67 -10.39 -6.29
N GLU A 289 -2.09 -10.31 -7.50
CA GLU A 289 -0.79 -9.66 -7.68
C GLU A 289 -0.91 -8.16 -7.44
N LEU A 290 -0.11 -7.64 -6.50
CA LEU A 290 0.07 -6.21 -6.33
C LEU A 290 1.10 -5.67 -7.32
N HIS A 291 0.75 -4.55 -7.94
CA HIS A 291 1.58 -3.76 -8.83
C HIS A 291 2.34 -2.66 -8.08
N LYS A 292 3.34 -2.06 -8.72
CA LYS A 292 4.12 -0.96 -8.14
C LYS A 292 3.25 0.24 -7.76
N GLU A 293 2.19 0.54 -8.53
CA GLU A 293 1.25 1.63 -8.23
C GLU A 293 0.41 1.36 -6.97
N ASP A 294 0.18 0.09 -6.61
CA ASP A 294 -0.56 -0.26 -5.40
C ASP A 294 0.20 0.16 -4.13
N PHE A 295 1.54 0.17 -4.18
CA PHE A 295 2.36 0.67 -3.08
C PHE A 295 2.26 2.19 -2.92
N HIS A 296 2.06 2.93 -4.01
CA HIS A 296 1.77 4.36 -3.93
C HIS A 296 0.42 4.62 -3.27
N LEU A 297 -0.62 3.83 -3.62
CA LEU A 297 -1.91 3.91 -2.95
C LEU A 297 -1.79 3.59 -1.46
N LEU A 298 -1.11 2.51 -1.11
CA LEU A 298 -0.92 2.09 0.28
C LEU A 298 -0.19 3.16 1.09
N GLU A 299 0.87 3.74 0.53
CA GLU A 299 1.60 4.84 1.13
C GLU A 299 0.70 6.07 1.30
N LYS A 300 -0.04 6.48 0.27
CA LYS A 300 -0.88 7.68 0.31
C LYS A 300 -2.00 7.57 1.36
N ILE A 301 -2.55 6.37 1.57
CA ILE A 301 -3.51 6.11 2.66
C ILE A 301 -2.82 6.18 4.03
N THR A 302 -1.59 5.66 4.12
CA THR A 302 -0.85 5.58 5.39
C THR A 302 -0.30 6.95 5.80
N PHE A 303 0.25 7.72 4.86
CA PHE A 303 0.76 9.07 5.05
C PHE A 303 -0.37 10.10 5.09
N SER A 304 -1.27 9.89 6.05
CA SER A 304 -2.42 10.74 6.30
C SER A 304 -2.06 11.95 7.16
N ASP A 305 -2.97 12.93 7.24
CA ASP A 305 -2.80 14.13 8.08
C ASP A 305 -2.52 13.81 9.56
N SER A 306 -3.02 12.68 10.08
CA SER A 306 -2.70 12.24 11.45
C SER A 306 -1.26 11.82 11.59
N VAL A 307 -0.75 11.03 10.65
CA VAL A 307 0.66 10.58 10.63
C VAL A 307 1.61 11.76 10.47
N VAL A 308 1.27 12.74 9.63
CA VAL A 308 2.06 13.97 9.49
C VAL A 308 2.13 14.73 10.82
N LYS A 309 1.02 14.86 11.54
CA LYS A 309 1.00 15.50 12.86
C LYS A 309 1.80 14.71 13.90
N ILE A 310 1.70 13.38 13.89
CA ILE A 310 2.46 12.52 14.79
C ILE A 310 3.96 12.70 14.53
N ALA A 311 4.38 12.64 13.25
CA ALA A 311 5.77 12.85 12.86
C ALA A 311 6.29 14.23 13.32
N GLY A 312 5.54 15.31 13.08
CA GLY A 312 5.93 16.65 13.53
C GLY A 312 6.02 16.82 15.05
N ILE A 313 5.22 16.09 15.83
CA ILE A 313 5.34 16.07 17.30
C ILE A 313 6.61 15.32 17.72
N VAL A 314 6.87 14.17 17.10
CA VAL A 314 8.00 13.30 17.42
C VAL A 314 9.33 13.94 17.01
N GLU A 315 9.37 14.73 15.93
CA GLU A 315 10.56 15.51 15.50
C GLU A 315 11.13 16.42 16.60
N ASN A 316 10.28 16.92 17.49
CA ASN A 316 10.69 17.80 18.58
C ASN A 316 11.24 17.04 19.80
N MET A 317 11.19 15.69 19.80
CA MET A 317 11.73 14.87 20.87
C MET A 317 13.19 14.55 20.53
N GLU A 318 14.18 15.03 21.28
CA GLU A 318 15.63 14.84 21.02
C GLU A 318 16.06 13.34 21.01
N MET A 319 15.73 12.62 19.94
CA MET A 319 15.94 11.20 19.73
C MET A 319 16.55 10.95 18.35
N ASN A 320 17.11 9.76 18.12
CA ASN A 320 17.53 9.42 16.76
C ASN A 320 16.30 9.13 15.85
N SER A 321 16.47 9.40 14.57
CA SER A 321 15.48 9.21 13.49
C SER A 321 14.88 7.80 13.45
N LYS A 322 15.65 6.76 13.79
CA LYS A 322 15.18 5.38 13.83
C LYS A 322 14.13 5.17 14.92
N HIS A 323 14.43 5.58 16.16
CA HIS A 323 13.49 5.50 17.27
C HIS A 323 12.28 6.41 17.08
N MET A 324 12.48 7.58 16.46
CA MET A 324 11.38 8.46 16.07
C MET A 324 10.43 7.76 15.08
N SER A 325 10.98 7.12 14.04
CA SER A 325 10.17 6.38 13.05
C SER A 325 9.42 5.20 13.68
N ASP A 326 10.05 4.49 14.63
CA ASP A 326 9.40 3.43 15.42
C ASP A 326 8.27 3.98 16.29
N LEU A 327 8.47 5.16 16.89
CA LEU A 327 7.46 5.83 17.69
C LEU A 327 6.27 6.29 16.83
N VAL A 328 6.52 6.84 15.63
CA VAL A 328 5.46 7.21 14.68
C VAL A 328 4.62 5.98 14.34
N MET A 329 5.24 4.86 13.97
CA MET A 329 4.54 3.62 13.67
C MET A 329 3.70 3.13 14.86
N LYS A 330 4.27 3.11 16.08
CA LYS A 330 3.59 2.66 17.29
C LYS A 330 2.40 3.57 17.65
N ILE A 331 2.54 4.89 17.56
CA ILE A 331 1.45 5.84 17.84
C ILE A 331 0.36 5.75 16.77
N ASP A 332 0.74 5.66 15.50
CA ASP A 332 -0.21 5.58 14.40
C ASP A 332 -1.10 4.35 14.52
N VAL A 333 -0.51 3.16 14.77
CA VAL A 333 -1.31 1.94 14.94
C VAL A 333 -2.29 2.03 16.11
N LEU A 334 -1.89 2.65 17.22
CA LEU A 334 -2.74 2.83 18.39
C LEU A 334 -3.90 3.77 18.09
N THR A 335 -3.60 4.93 17.52
CA THR A 335 -4.62 5.94 17.20
C THR A 335 -5.59 5.46 16.14
N SER A 336 -5.10 4.72 15.14
CA SER A 336 -5.91 4.14 14.06
C SER A 336 -6.76 2.95 14.52
N SER A 337 -6.36 2.24 15.58
CA SER A 337 -7.15 1.14 16.16
C SER A 337 -8.31 1.61 17.05
N LEU A 338 -8.28 2.87 17.50
CA LEU A 338 -9.30 3.40 18.40
C LEU A 338 -10.53 3.89 17.61
N PRO A 339 -11.76 3.69 18.13
CA PRO A 339 -12.95 4.23 17.50
C PRO A 339 -12.92 5.76 17.52
N VAL A 340 -13.30 6.40 16.40
CA VAL A 340 -13.26 7.86 16.13
C VAL A 340 -13.96 8.72 17.21
N ARG A 341 -14.78 8.12 18.09
CA ARG A 341 -15.51 8.79 19.17
C ARG A 341 -15.00 8.51 20.59
N ALA A 342 -13.85 7.87 20.78
CA ALA A 342 -13.29 7.69 22.11
C ALA A 342 -12.81 9.03 22.71
N SER A 343 -13.19 9.31 23.96
CA SER A 343 -12.60 10.40 24.75
C SER A 343 -11.09 10.21 24.91
N ARG A 344 -10.35 11.29 25.21
CA ARG A 344 -8.90 11.24 25.52
C ARG A 344 -8.59 10.05 26.42
N SER A 345 -7.66 9.20 25.98
CA SER A 345 -7.17 8.03 26.71
C SER A 345 -5.69 8.23 27.02
N ASP A 346 -5.31 8.01 28.28
CA ASP A 346 -3.90 7.98 28.68
C ASP A 346 -3.29 6.66 28.22
N VAL A 347 -2.21 6.73 27.44
CA VAL A 347 -1.44 5.58 26.98
C VAL A 347 -0.06 5.62 27.61
N THR A 348 0.26 4.61 28.43
CA THR A 348 1.59 4.44 29.02
C THR A 348 2.52 3.74 28.03
N LEU A 349 3.38 4.51 27.37
CA LEU A 349 4.52 3.95 26.64
C LEU A 349 5.60 3.55 27.65
N LEU A 350 5.92 2.25 27.73
CA LEU A 350 7.07 1.80 28.51
C LEU A 350 8.33 2.48 27.95
N LYS A 351 9.13 3.11 28.82
CA LYS A 351 10.45 3.66 28.46
C LYS A 351 11.35 2.50 28.02
N GLU A 352 11.31 2.14 26.75
CA GLU A 352 12.36 1.33 26.14
C GLU A 352 13.65 2.14 26.24
N ASN A 353 14.67 1.55 26.87
CA ASN A 353 15.87 2.21 27.37
C ASN A 353 16.42 3.30 26.42
N LEU A 354 16.10 4.56 26.74
CA LEU A 354 16.79 5.75 26.25
C LEU A 354 18.14 5.80 26.96
N ARG A 355 19.14 5.10 26.42
CA ARG A 355 20.55 5.27 26.75
C ARG A 355 21.37 5.39 25.49
#